data_AF-A0A965PYS2-F1
#
_entry.id   AF-A0A965PYS2-F1
#
_cell.length_a   1.000
_cell.length_b   1.000
_cell.length_c   1.000
_cell.angle_alpha   90.00
_cell.angle_beta   90.00
_cell.angle_gamma   90.00
#
_symmetry.space_group_name_H-M   'P 1'
#
loop_
_entity.id
_entity.type
_entity.pdbx_description
1 polymer ?
#
loop_
_entity_poly.entity_id
_entity_poly.type
_entity_poly.pdbx_seq_one_letter_code
_entity_poly.pdbx_strand_id
1 'polypeptide(L)'
;MDGHQGGVPRMLGRREGEVVAGVDNRFHFFRGFPVTQILSELHADDLLPAILFRSSRKQCDEDIERLNGSKVGLVEREARLRIEQKCNAVIEKYGIEREIIEEHPHYPALLRTAAGAHHAGQLLQWRLLLEELMSGGLLRLMVATGTVAAGVDFPARSVIVTAHSRRGNEGFVDFSPSEFQQMAGRAGRRGKDSVGVCLVAPGQFSDARVIHGLAHRPPDPLRSAYFAAPATVLNLLKFRSVDDLRYTVERSLAGFYDRKRAKELRRESESMQSQLQANPLPVKELKKVEKRIRRTVRDAERLELYQEIQLELSLKGLRDLGHLDEQGLTEKGLWAAELCTSLVLHLAEAIEEGLFFERSENELACLVGSIAGDGHRNYFSLAPNPVPKEAFQSLETVVERVQHVYNGPTTASEIEVLPDGALTVHTWMHAENWSSFSSLLKLAGVAEGDAARLITQTADHLHQLSRLRESHPDLARTAYEARGILLRPPLSDSLITS
;
A
#
# COMPACT_ATOMS: atom_id res chain seq x y z
N MET A 1 26.68 46.06 24.61
CA MET A 1 25.40 46.73 24.92
C MET A 1 24.62 46.71 23.62
N ASP A 2 23.63 45.86 23.37
CA ASP A 2 22.79 45.05 24.24
C ASP A 2 22.40 43.74 23.55
N GLY A 3 22.38 42.64 24.32
CA GLY A 3 21.88 41.35 23.89
C GLY A 3 20.40 41.21 24.25
N HIS A 4 19.56 40.85 23.28
CA HIS A 4 18.19 40.41 23.52
C HIS A 4 18.18 38.89 23.69
N GLN A 5 18.10 38.45 24.95
CA GLN A 5 17.72 37.10 25.32
C GLN A 5 16.20 36.98 25.27
N GLY A 6 15.68 36.18 24.33
CA GLY A 6 14.29 35.74 24.31
C GLY A 6 14.06 34.70 25.39
N GLY A 7 13.15 34.98 26.32
CA GLY A 7 12.83 34.12 27.45
C GLY A 7 12.15 32.82 27.04
N VAL A 8 12.71 31.70 27.52
CA VAL A 8 12.05 30.39 27.57
C VAL A 8 10.94 30.45 28.63
N PRO A 9 9.72 29.93 28.39
CA PRO A 9 8.69 29.90 29.42
C PRO A 9 9.15 29.04 30.61
N ARG A 10 9.05 29.62 31.82
CA ARG A 10 9.36 28.98 33.10
C ARG A 10 8.64 27.62 33.21
N MET A 11 9.41 26.54 33.24
CA MET A 11 8.94 25.27 33.77
C MET A 11 8.51 25.45 35.23
N LEU A 12 7.28 25.02 35.53
CA LEU A 12 6.77 24.86 36.88
C LEU A 12 7.67 23.89 37.63
N GLY A 13 8.39 24.40 38.63
CA GLY A 13 9.05 23.59 39.63
C GLY A 13 8.01 22.83 40.46
N ARG A 14 8.08 21.50 40.45
CA ARG A 14 7.62 20.68 41.56
C ARG A 14 8.76 19.78 42.01
N ARG A 15 8.89 19.74 43.34
CA ARG A 15 10.00 19.25 44.15
C ARG A 15 10.28 17.76 43.91
N GLU A 16 11.57 17.44 43.87
CA GLU A 16 12.08 16.09 44.09
C GLU A 16 11.68 15.59 45.49
N GLY A 17 11.27 14.33 45.58
CA GLY A 17 11.23 13.58 46.84
C GLY A 17 9.94 13.68 47.64
N GLU A 18 8.86 13.06 47.17
CA GLU A 18 7.85 12.46 48.05
C GLU A 18 7.20 11.28 47.31
N VAL A 19 7.54 10.07 47.75
CA VAL A 19 6.82 8.85 47.35
C VAL A 19 5.45 8.93 48.01
N VAL A 20 4.46 9.45 47.29
CA VAL A 20 3.06 9.39 47.73
C VAL A 20 2.60 7.93 47.60
N ALA A 21 2.78 7.19 48.68
CA ALA A 21 2.12 5.91 48.91
C ALA A 21 0.60 6.18 48.99
N GLY A 22 -0.12 5.84 47.93
CA GLY A 22 -1.57 6.01 47.86
C GLY A 22 -2.11 6.24 46.46
N VAL A 23 -1.60 5.53 45.45
CA VAL A 23 -2.33 5.43 44.17
C VAL A 23 -3.32 4.30 44.34
N ASP A 24 -4.57 4.70 44.63
CA ASP A 24 -5.74 3.85 44.62
C ASP A 24 -5.75 3.07 43.29
N ASN A 25 -5.49 1.76 43.37
CA ASN A 25 -5.17 0.88 42.25
C ASN A 25 -6.44 0.48 41.49
N ARG A 26 -7.25 1.48 41.12
CA ARG A 26 -8.41 1.36 40.26
C ARG A 26 -7.98 1.70 38.82
N PHE A 27 -7.05 0.89 38.28
CA PHE A 27 -6.97 0.75 36.83
C PHE A 27 -8.28 0.12 36.38
N HIS A 28 -9.27 0.95 36.06
CA HIS A 28 -10.33 0.53 35.17
C HIS A 28 -9.62 0.03 33.91
N PHE A 29 -9.61 -1.30 33.73
CA PHE A 29 -9.16 -1.95 32.52
C PHE A 29 -10.03 -1.41 31.38
N PHE A 30 -9.60 -0.32 30.76
CA PHE A 30 -10.18 0.14 29.51
C PHE A 30 -9.96 -1.00 28.51
N ARG A 31 -11.06 -1.62 28.07
CA ARG A 31 -11.04 -2.69 27.05
C ARG A 31 -10.59 -2.19 25.65
N GLY A 32 -10.04 -0.98 25.53
CA GLY A 32 -9.62 -0.37 24.28
C GLY A 32 -8.80 0.92 24.49
N PHE A 33 -8.32 1.50 23.39
CA PHE A 33 -7.58 2.77 23.43
C PHE A 33 -8.52 3.94 23.81
N PRO A 34 -8.13 4.84 24.73
CA PRO A 34 -9.01 5.87 25.28
C PRO A 34 -9.13 7.10 24.35
N VAL A 35 -9.59 6.89 23.12
CA VAL A 35 -9.67 7.94 22.08
C VAL A 35 -10.49 9.17 22.50
N THR A 36 -11.55 8.98 23.27
CA THR A 36 -12.41 10.07 23.78
C THR A 36 -11.65 10.97 24.76
N GLN A 37 -10.85 10.38 25.65
CA GLN A 37 -10.02 11.12 26.58
C GLN A 37 -8.89 11.85 25.83
N ILE A 38 -8.22 11.17 24.90
CA ILE A 38 -7.17 11.78 24.06
C ILE A 38 -7.71 12.99 23.30
N LEU A 39 -8.87 12.88 22.65
CA LEU A 39 -9.47 14.02 21.94
C LEU A 39 -9.75 15.19 22.89
N SER A 40 -10.25 14.91 24.10
CA SER A 40 -10.56 15.93 25.10
C SER A 40 -9.31 16.64 25.62
N GLU A 41 -8.26 15.89 25.93
CA GLU A 41 -6.98 16.43 26.43
C GLU A 41 -6.28 17.25 25.35
N LEU A 42 -6.21 16.74 24.12
CA LEU A 42 -5.67 17.50 22.99
C LEU A 42 -6.45 18.80 22.74
N HIS A 43 -7.77 18.79 22.93
CA HIS A 43 -8.56 20.01 22.79
C HIS A 43 -8.24 21.01 23.91
N ALA A 44 -8.16 20.55 25.16
CA ALA A 44 -7.86 21.38 26.33
C ALA A 44 -6.48 22.03 26.23
N ASP A 45 -5.50 21.32 25.69
CA ASP A 45 -4.12 21.78 25.53
C ASP A 45 -3.86 22.52 24.20
N ASP A 46 -4.90 22.82 23.43
CA ASP A 46 -4.80 23.46 22.10
C ASP A 46 -3.87 22.69 21.14
N LEU A 47 -3.90 21.35 21.16
CA LEU A 47 -3.08 20.47 20.32
C LEU A 47 -3.82 19.95 19.07
N LEU A 48 -5.01 20.49 18.78
CA LEU A 48 -5.78 20.17 17.58
C LEU A 48 -5.43 21.11 16.40
N PRO A 49 -5.59 20.67 15.15
CA PRO A 49 -6.03 19.34 14.72
C PRO A 49 -4.91 18.30 14.88
N ALA A 50 -5.29 17.04 15.04
CA ALA A 50 -4.36 15.94 15.26
C ALA A 50 -4.57 14.74 14.33
N ILE A 51 -3.50 13.99 14.08
CA ILE A 51 -3.55 12.68 13.42
C ILE A 51 -3.23 11.59 14.43
N LEU A 52 -4.16 10.66 14.63
CA LEU A 52 -3.99 9.48 15.46
C LEU A 52 -3.67 8.26 14.60
N PHE A 53 -2.43 7.80 14.65
CA PHE A 53 -1.99 6.62 13.90
C PHE A 53 -2.31 5.32 14.64
N ARG A 54 -3.10 4.46 13.99
CA ARG A 54 -3.50 3.13 14.45
C ARG A 54 -2.91 2.04 13.57
N SER A 55 -2.74 0.85 14.13
CA SER A 55 -2.07 -0.28 13.46
C SER A 55 -2.96 -1.04 12.47
N SER A 56 -4.29 -0.88 12.56
CA SER A 56 -5.23 -1.55 11.68
C SER A 56 -6.44 -0.68 11.33
N ARG A 57 -7.10 -1.00 10.20
CA ARG A 57 -8.32 -0.34 9.72
C ARG A 57 -9.45 -0.46 10.76
N LYS A 58 -9.67 -1.69 11.25
CA LYS A 58 -10.65 -1.98 12.31
C LYS A 58 -10.47 -1.10 13.54
N GLN A 59 -9.24 -0.87 14.00
CA GLN A 59 -8.99 0.02 15.14
C GLN A 59 -9.38 1.47 14.83
N CYS A 60 -9.17 1.93 13.59
CA CYS A 60 -9.59 3.27 13.19
C CYS A 60 -11.12 3.41 13.26
N ASP A 61 -11.84 2.44 12.72
CA ASP A 61 -13.31 2.42 12.71
C ASP A 61 -13.87 2.36 14.15
N GLU A 62 -13.38 1.42 14.98
CA GLU A 62 -13.78 1.29 16.39
C GLU A 62 -13.55 2.58 17.19
N ASP A 63 -12.47 3.31 16.92
CA ASP A 63 -12.17 4.55 17.63
C ASP A 63 -13.14 5.67 17.22
N ILE A 64 -13.57 5.74 15.95
CA ILE A 64 -14.61 6.67 15.50
C ILE A 64 -16.00 6.29 16.07
N GLU A 65 -16.33 5.01 16.12
CA GLU A 65 -17.57 4.52 16.74
C GLU A 65 -17.64 4.89 18.23
N ARG A 66 -16.53 4.75 18.97
CA ARG A 66 -16.43 5.17 20.38
C ARG A 66 -16.61 6.67 20.55
N LEU A 67 -16.02 7.48 19.66
CA LEU A 67 -16.24 8.93 19.66
C LEU A 67 -17.72 9.26 19.41
N ASN A 68 -18.36 8.53 18.48
CA ASN A 68 -19.78 8.70 18.22
C ASN A 68 -20.67 8.29 19.41
N GLY A 69 -20.32 7.25 20.16
CA GLY A 69 -21.04 6.89 21.38
C GLY A 69 -20.86 7.88 22.55
N SER A 70 -19.86 8.77 22.46
CA SER A 70 -19.47 9.66 23.56
C SER A 70 -20.25 10.97 23.59
N LYS A 71 -20.35 11.55 24.80
CA LYS A 71 -20.81 12.94 25.03
C LYS A 71 -19.64 13.94 25.12
N VAL A 72 -18.41 13.46 25.06
CA VAL A 72 -17.18 14.25 25.17
C VAL A 72 -16.64 14.58 23.79
N GLY A 73 -16.05 15.77 23.62
CA GLY A 73 -15.43 16.19 22.36
C GLY A 73 -16.40 16.66 21.29
N LEU A 74 -17.63 16.99 21.68
CA LEU A 74 -18.65 17.48 20.76
C LEU A 74 -18.26 18.83 20.15
N VAL A 75 -18.67 19.05 18.91
CA VAL A 75 -18.56 20.35 18.25
C VAL A 75 -19.77 21.21 18.58
N GLU A 76 -19.56 22.52 18.65
CA GLU A 76 -20.64 23.49 18.76
C GLU A 76 -21.52 23.49 17.52
N ARG A 77 -22.78 23.93 17.66
CA ARG A 77 -23.75 23.98 16.56
C ARG A 77 -23.22 24.75 15.35
N GLU A 78 -22.52 25.85 15.56
CA GLU A 78 -21.94 26.65 14.48
C GLU A 78 -20.83 25.90 13.74
N ALA A 79 -19.94 25.22 14.46
CA ALA A 79 -18.88 24.41 13.86
C ALA A 79 -19.46 23.25 13.06
N ARG A 80 -20.52 22.59 13.57
CA ARG A 80 -21.25 21.56 12.84
C ARG A 80 -21.81 22.08 11.51
N LEU A 81 -22.48 23.23 11.50
CA LEU A 81 -23.03 23.83 10.27
C LEU A 81 -21.93 24.13 9.25
N ARG A 82 -20.76 24.60 9.69
CA ARG A 82 -19.60 24.83 8.81
C ARG A 82 -19.08 23.52 8.21
N ILE A 83 -19.05 22.43 8.99
CA ILE A 83 -18.67 21.10 8.50
C ILE A 83 -19.68 20.62 7.46
N GLU A 84 -20.98 20.70 7.73
CA GLU A 84 -22.05 20.30 6.79
C GLU A 84 -21.96 21.12 5.48
N GLN A 85 -21.77 22.43 5.58
CA GLN A 85 -21.57 23.31 4.41
C GLN A 85 -20.34 22.92 3.59
N LYS A 86 -19.21 22.64 4.25
CA LYS A 86 -18.00 22.20 3.54
C LYS A 86 -18.20 20.81 2.92
N CYS A 87 -18.92 19.89 3.57
CA CYS A 87 -19.26 18.59 2.99
C CYS A 87 -20.06 18.77 1.69
N ASN A 88 -21.10 19.61 1.72
CA ASN A 88 -21.89 19.92 0.52
C ASN A 88 -21.02 20.54 -0.60
N ALA A 89 -20.15 21.48 -0.26
CA ALA A 89 -19.25 22.11 -1.24
C ALA A 89 -18.26 21.11 -1.86
N VAL A 90 -17.76 20.13 -1.09
CA VAL A 90 -16.88 19.07 -1.59
C VAL A 90 -17.66 18.10 -2.48
N ILE A 91 -18.87 17.71 -2.07
CA ILE A 91 -19.79 16.87 -2.86
C ILE A 91 -20.03 17.50 -4.24
N GLU A 92 -20.37 18.79 -4.28
CA GLU A 92 -20.60 19.53 -5.52
C GLU A 92 -19.32 19.69 -6.35
N LYS A 93 -18.19 20.04 -5.72
CA LYS A 93 -16.90 20.25 -6.39
C LYS A 93 -16.44 19.01 -7.16
N TYR A 94 -16.62 17.83 -6.57
CA TYR A 94 -16.11 16.57 -7.12
C TYR A 94 -17.21 15.71 -7.78
N GLY A 95 -18.47 16.18 -7.81
CA GLY A 95 -19.59 15.39 -8.34
C GLY A 95 -19.77 14.06 -7.61
N ILE A 96 -19.57 14.06 -6.29
CA ILE A 96 -19.74 12.85 -5.46
C ILE A 96 -21.24 12.60 -5.27
N GLU A 97 -21.69 11.35 -5.38
CA GLU A 97 -23.07 10.99 -5.00
C GLU A 97 -23.27 11.25 -3.50
N ARG A 98 -24.31 12.00 -3.17
CA ARG A 98 -24.54 12.49 -1.80
C ARG A 98 -24.67 11.34 -0.81
N GLU A 99 -25.31 10.26 -1.24
CA GLU A 99 -25.57 9.04 -0.49
C GLU A 99 -24.26 8.39 0.01
N ILE A 100 -23.18 8.45 -0.78
CA ILE A 100 -21.87 7.90 -0.39
C ILE A 100 -21.32 8.57 0.86
N ILE A 101 -21.59 9.87 1.03
CA ILE A 101 -21.14 10.62 2.19
C ILE A 101 -22.16 10.55 3.31
N GLU A 102 -23.44 10.77 3.03
CA GLU A 102 -24.48 10.89 4.05
C GLU A 102 -24.86 9.55 4.70
N GLU A 103 -24.81 8.45 3.94
CA GLU A 103 -25.05 7.09 4.45
C GLU A 103 -23.78 6.42 5.01
N HIS A 104 -22.64 7.11 4.96
CA HIS A 104 -21.39 6.58 5.47
C HIS A 104 -21.49 6.34 6.99
N PRO A 105 -21.05 5.18 7.52
CA PRO A 105 -21.17 4.84 8.95
C PRO A 105 -20.54 5.88 9.90
N HIS A 106 -19.51 6.58 9.44
CA HIS A 106 -18.81 7.61 10.22
C HIS A 106 -19.36 9.03 10.06
N TYR A 107 -20.31 9.26 9.15
CA TYR A 107 -20.86 10.60 8.92
C TYR A 107 -21.47 11.23 10.19
N PRO A 108 -22.25 10.49 11.02
CA PRO A 108 -22.74 11.04 12.29
C PRO A 108 -21.60 11.45 13.24
N ALA A 109 -20.52 10.66 13.29
CA ALA A 109 -19.36 10.95 14.13
C ALA A 109 -18.62 12.20 13.65
N LEU A 110 -18.46 12.36 12.33
CA LEU A 110 -17.86 13.52 11.69
C LEU A 110 -18.60 14.80 12.07
N LEU A 111 -19.94 14.82 11.94
CA LEU A 111 -20.75 15.99 12.28
C LEU A 111 -20.77 16.31 13.77
N ARG A 112 -20.65 15.30 14.63
CA ARG A 112 -20.70 15.48 16.10
C ARG A 112 -19.37 15.83 16.72
N THR A 113 -18.25 15.35 16.18
CA THR A 113 -16.94 15.44 16.82
C THR A 113 -15.85 16.05 15.94
N ALA A 114 -16.15 16.31 14.65
CA ALA A 114 -15.16 16.64 13.63
C ALA A 114 -14.01 15.62 13.56
N ALA A 115 -14.36 14.33 13.67
CA ALA A 115 -13.41 13.23 13.58
C ALA A 115 -13.83 12.21 12.51
N GLY A 116 -12.85 11.58 11.85
CA GLY A 116 -13.11 10.58 10.82
C GLY A 116 -11.94 9.60 10.65
N ALA A 117 -12.26 8.39 10.21
CA ALA A 117 -11.28 7.36 9.90
C ALA A 117 -10.79 7.50 8.45
N HIS A 118 -9.47 7.43 8.25
CA HIS A 118 -8.82 7.48 6.94
C HIS A 118 -7.89 6.28 6.75
N HIS A 119 -8.32 5.35 5.90
CA HIS A 119 -7.51 4.18 5.51
C HIS A 119 -7.99 3.59 4.18
N ALA A 120 -7.19 2.71 3.59
CA ALA A 120 -7.46 2.11 2.27
C ALA A 120 -8.78 1.32 2.16
N GLY A 121 -9.34 0.84 3.27
CA GLY A 121 -10.67 0.21 3.29
C GLY A 121 -11.85 1.18 3.09
N GLN A 122 -11.63 2.50 3.19
CA GLN A 122 -12.65 3.52 2.92
C GLN A 122 -12.61 3.93 1.44
N LEU A 123 -13.77 4.32 0.90
CA LEU A 123 -13.87 4.85 -0.46
C LEU A 123 -13.01 6.10 -0.65
N LEU A 124 -12.57 6.33 -1.89
CA LEU A 124 -11.74 7.49 -2.23
C LEU A 124 -12.47 8.80 -1.91
N GLN A 125 -13.76 8.88 -2.21
CA GLN A 125 -14.63 10.05 -2.02
C GLN A 125 -14.71 10.43 -0.54
N TRP A 126 -14.89 9.45 0.34
CA TRP A 126 -14.88 9.65 1.79
C TRP A 126 -13.51 10.12 2.28
N ARG A 127 -12.43 9.50 1.79
CA ARG A 127 -11.06 9.94 2.12
C ARG A 127 -10.83 11.37 1.70
N LEU A 128 -11.06 11.73 0.43
CA LEU A 128 -10.93 13.08 -0.11
C LEU A 128 -11.72 14.12 0.70
N LEU A 129 -12.95 13.79 1.12
CA LEU A 129 -13.74 14.65 2.00
C LEU A 129 -13.01 14.97 3.31
N LEU A 130 -12.44 13.96 3.98
CA LEU A 130 -11.67 14.16 5.21
C LEU A 130 -10.40 14.98 4.95
N GLU A 131 -9.72 14.80 3.82
CA GLU A 131 -8.53 15.58 3.44
C GLU A 131 -8.87 17.06 3.22
N GLU A 132 -9.98 17.36 2.55
CA GLU A 132 -10.51 18.71 2.35
C GLU A 132 -10.94 19.38 3.67
N LEU A 133 -11.57 18.62 4.58
CA LEU A 133 -11.95 19.11 5.91
C LEU A 133 -10.71 19.39 6.79
N MET A 134 -9.69 18.52 6.71
CA MET A 134 -8.42 18.71 7.43
C MET A 134 -7.66 19.93 6.93
N SER A 135 -7.53 20.07 5.61
CA SER A 135 -6.87 21.21 4.96
C SER A 135 -7.61 22.53 5.23
N GLY A 136 -8.94 22.48 5.27
CA GLY A 136 -9.80 23.60 5.64
C GLY A 136 -9.82 23.93 7.14
N GLY A 137 -9.14 23.16 7.99
CA GLY A 137 -9.10 23.36 9.44
C GLY A 137 -10.43 23.08 10.15
N LEU A 138 -11.32 22.32 9.52
CA LEU A 138 -12.63 21.94 10.06
C LEU A 138 -12.61 20.56 10.73
N LEU A 139 -11.66 19.70 10.39
CA LEU A 139 -11.44 18.42 11.05
C LEU A 139 -10.59 18.62 12.31
N ARG A 140 -11.03 18.06 13.45
CA ARG A 140 -10.29 18.05 14.72
C ARG A 140 -9.34 16.86 14.82
N LEU A 141 -9.80 15.67 14.45
CA LEU A 141 -9.04 14.44 14.61
C LEU A 141 -9.19 13.52 13.40
N MET A 142 -8.07 13.15 12.78
CA MET A 142 -8.05 12.10 11.78
C MET A 142 -7.49 10.82 12.41
N VAL A 143 -8.25 9.73 12.40
CA VAL A 143 -7.77 8.43 12.84
C VAL A 143 -7.33 7.64 11.61
N ALA A 144 -6.05 7.30 11.52
CA ALA A 144 -5.46 6.83 10.27
C ALA A 144 -4.53 5.63 10.44
N THR A 145 -4.41 4.82 9.38
CA THR A 145 -3.30 3.87 9.26
C THR A 145 -2.02 4.56 8.78
N GLY A 146 -0.86 3.95 9.03
CA GLY A 146 0.45 4.55 8.69
C GLY A 146 0.62 4.97 7.22
N THR A 147 -0.13 4.36 6.28
CA THR A 147 -0.14 4.72 4.85
C THR A 147 -0.46 6.19 4.59
N VAL A 148 -1.23 6.84 5.47
CA VAL A 148 -1.54 8.27 5.34
C VAL A 148 -0.28 9.12 5.39
N ALA A 149 0.71 8.73 6.19
CA ALA A 149 1.92 9.51 6.38
C ALA A 149 2.73 9.73 5.10
N ALA A 150 2.66 8.80 4.14
CA ALA A 150 3.35 8.91 2.86
C ALA A 150 2.50 9.53 1.74
N GLY A 151 1.16 9.49 1.86
CA GLY A 151 0.25 9.68 0.72
C GLY A 151 -0.54 10.99 0.65
N VAL A 152 -0.44 11.87 1.66
CA VAL A 152 -1.26 13.10 1.73
C VAL A 152 -0.40 14.36 1.89
N ASP A 153 -0.95 15.54 1.61
CA ASP A 153 -0.22 16.83 1.69
C ASP A 153 -0.66 17.75 2.87
N PHE A 154 -1.52 17.27 3.76
CA PHE A 154 -1.95 18.09 4.92
C PHE A 154 -1.07 17.84 6.16
N PRO A 155 -0.57 18.90 6.82
CA PRO A 155 0.02 18.81 8.15
C PRO A 155 -1.03 18.93 9.26
N ALA A 156 -0.71 18.40 10.43
CA ALA A 156 -1.50 18.52 11.66
C ALA A 156 -0.70 19.29 12.73
N ARG A 157 -1.36 19.84 13.74
CA ARG A 157 -0.64 20.44 14.87
C ARG A 157 0.06 19.36 15.69
N SER A 158 -0.62 18.23 15.88
CA SER A 158 -0.09 17.10 16.63
C SER A 158 -0.28 15.77 15.93
N VAL A 159 0.61 14.84 16.24
CA VAL A 159 0.55 13.44 15.80
C VAL A 159 0.60 12.55 17.03
N ILE A 160 -0.18 11.47 17.03
CA ILE A 160 -0.21 10.47 18.08
C ILE A 160 0.15 9.12 17.47
N VAL A 161 1.22 8.51 17.96
CA VAL A 161 1.69 7.18 17.53
C VAL A 161 1.37 6.17 18.62
N THR A 162 0.54 5.16 18.29
CA THR A 162 0.07 4.19 19.29
C THR A 162 0.73 2.81 19.22
N ALA A 163 1.52 2.56 18.19
CA ALA A 163 2.15 1.27 17.94
C ALA A 163 3.58 1.46 17.42
N HIS A 164 4.45 0.47 17.66
CA HIS A 164 5.79 0.41 17.07
C HIS A 164 5.86 -0.53 15.86
N SER A 165 4.77 -1.25 15.56
CA SER A 165 4.70 -2.26 14.51
C SER A 165 3.34 -2.27 13.84
N ARG A 166 3.30 -2.87 12.64
CA ARG A 166 2.10 -3.13 11.85
C ARG A 166 2.02 -4.60 11.46
N ARG A 167 0.82 -5.09 11.14
CA ARG A 167 0.66 -6.42 10.56
C ARG A 167 1.08 -6.40 9.09
N GLY A 168 2.04 -7.23 8.74
CA GLY A 168 2.39 -7.61 7.36
C GLY A 168 1.88 -9.01 7.03
N ASN A 169 2.29 -9.52 5.88
CA ASN A 169 1.85 -10.82 5.36
C ASN A 169 2.36 -11.98 6.22
N GLU A 170 3.61 -11.92 6.68
CA GLU A 170 4.26 -12.98 7.48
C GLU A 170 4.17 -12.75 9.00
N GLY A 171 3.42 -11.73 9.45
CA GLY A 171 3.29 -11.40 10.86
C GLY A 171 3.51 -9.91 11.15
N PHE A 172 3.79 -9.58 12.41
CA PHE A 172 4.05 -8.18 12.80
C PHE A 172 5.45 -7.75 12.37
N VAL A 173 5.52 -6.59 11.73
CA VAL A 173 6.76 -5.96 11.29
C VAL A 173 6.87 -4.61 11.98
N ASP A 174 8.01 -4.39 12.64
CA ASP A 174 8.33 -3.11 13.27
C ASP A 174 8.40 -2.00 12.23
N PHE A 175 7.98 -0.80 12.63
CA PHE A 175 8.13 0.37 11.78
C PHE A 175 9.61 0.67 11.53
N SER A 176 9.91 1.01 10.28
CA SER A 176 11.23 1.51 9.92
C SER A 176 11.43 2.93 10.44
N PRO A 177 12.69 3.39 10.62
CA PRO A 177 12.99 4.79 10.93
C PRO A 177 12.32 5.77 9.97
N SER A 178 12.33 5.47 8.66
CA SER A 178 11.66 6.30 7.65
C SER A 178 10.14 6.35 7.84
N GLU A 179 9.48 5.20 8.09
CA GLU A 179 8.03 5.16 8.35
C GLU A 179 7.68 6.00 9.59
N PHE A 180 8.45 5.88 10.68
CA PHE A 180 8.24 6.69 11.88
C PHE A 180 8.44 8.18 11.63
N GLN A 181 9.51 8.57 10.94
CA GLN A 181 9.78 9.97 10.62
C GLN A 181 8.73 10.56 9.68
N GLN A 182 8.20 9.79 8.74
CA GLN A 182 7.07 10.22 7.90
C GLN A 182 5.82 10.50 8.73
N MET A 183 5.50 9.64 9.71
CA MET A 183 4.37 9.85 10.62
C MET A 183 4.59 11.09 11.49
N ALA A 184 5.72 11.16 12.21
CA ALA A 184 6.03 12.24 13.13
C ALA A 184 6.20 13.59 12.40
N GLY A 185 6.74 13.58 11.18
CA GLY A 185 6.92 14.76 10.33
C GLY A 185 5.63 15.44 9.87
N ARG A 186 4.46 14.81 10.10
CA ARG A 186 3.16 15.46 9.89
C ARG A 186 2.77 16.43 11.01
N ALA A 187 3.47 16.39 12.15
CA ALA A 187 3.24 17.33 13.23
C ALA A 187 3.92 18.68 12.95
N GLY A 188 3.19 19.76 13.19
CA GLY A 188 3.64 21.14 12.96
C GLY A 188 3.21 21.66 11.59
N ARG A 189 2.40 22.71 11.59
CA ARG A 189 1.91 23.38 10.37
C ARG A 189 2.76 24.61 10.11
N ARG A 190 3.43 24.65 8.95
CA ARG A 190 4.26 25.79 8.52
C ARG A 190 3.47 27.09 8.58
N GLY A 191 4.03 28.10 9.26
CA GLY A 191 3.42 29.42 9.42
C GLY A 191 2.25 29.51 10.41
N LYS A 192 1.83 28.39 11.03
CA LYS A 192 0.76 28.38 12.05
C LYS A 192 1.26 27.91 13.42
N ASP A 193 2.14 26.92 13.46
CA ASP A 193 2.66 26.35 14.70
C ASP A 193 4.14 26.69 14.89
N SER A 194 4.53 27.03 16.13
CA SER A 194 5.94 27.25 16.49
C SER A 194 6.70 25.94 16.67
N VAL A 195 6.00 24.88 17.10
CA VAL A 195 6.52 23.52 17.29
C VAL A 195 5.47 22.51 16.86
N GLY A 196 5.92 21.40 16.25
CA GLY A 196 5.09 20.22 16.04
C GLY A 196 5.18 19.29 17.25
N VAL A 197 4.06 18.73 17.69
CA VAL A 197 4.02 17.82 18.84
C VAL A 197 3.77 16.39 18.37
N CYS A 198 4.68 15.48 18.70
CA CYS A 198 4.51 14.04 18.48
C CYS A 198 4.36 13.34 19.84
N LEU A 199 3.19 12.77 20.08
CA LEU A 199 2.87 12.03 21.30
C LEU A 199 2.98 10.52 21.04
N VAL A 200 3.61 9.81 21.97
CA VAL A 200 3.70 8.34 21.94
C VAL A 200 2.76 7.79 23.00
N ALA A 201 1.69 7.12 22.57
CA ALA A 201 0.64 6.57 23.43
C ALA A 201 0.49 5.06 23.15
N PRO A 202 1.46 4.24 23.60
CA PRO A 202 1.52 2.83 23.22
C PRO A 202 0.30 2.07 23.73
N GLY A 203 -0.28 1.22 22.88
CA GLY A 203 -1.27 0.24 23.31
C GLY A 203 -0.65 -0.92 24.11
N GLN A 204 -1.49 -1.84 24.59
CA GLN A 204 -1.09 -3.01 25.39
C GLN A 204 0.04 -3.85 24.76
N PHE A 205 0.08 -3.91 23.42
CA PHE A 205 1.04 -4.71 22.67
C PHE A 205 2.17 -3.87 22.04
N SER A 206 2.40 -2.65 22.54
CA SER A 206 3.41 -1.76 22.01
C SER A 206 4.45 -1.34 23.05
N ASP A 207 5.72 -1.29 22.65
CA ASP A 207 6.82 -0.84 23.49
C ASP A 207 7.28 0.58 23.09
N ALA A 208 7.11 1.55 23.99
CA ALA A 208 7.55 2.93 23.77
C ALA A 208 9.08 3.04 23.59
N ARG A 209 9.87 2.13 24.15
CA ARG A 209 11.33 2.13 24.04
C ARG A 209 11.79 1.85 22.61
N VAL A 210 11.04 1.02 21.88
CA VAL A 210 11.30 0.75 20.46
C VAL A 210 11.07 2.02 19.64
N ILE A 211 9.95 2.71 19.87
CA ILE A 211 9.63 4.00 19.21
C ILE A 211 10.69 5.05 19.52
N HIS A 212 11.11 5.15 20.78
CA HIS A 212 12.20 6.04 21.18
C HIS A 212 13.51 5.71 20.45
N GLY A 213 13.84 4.43 20.29
CA GLY A 213 14.98 3.98 19.50
C GLY A 213 14.88 4.36 18.01
N LEU A 214 13.70 4.24 17.41
CA LEU A 214 13.45 4.64 16.02
C LEU A 214 13.64 6.15 15.81
N ALA A 215 13.19 6.97 16.76
CA ALA A 215 13.29 8.43 16.68
C ALA A 215 14.73 8.96 16.57
N HIS A 216 15.72 8.21 17.06
CA HIS A 216 17.14 8.59 17.05
C HIS A 216 17.93 7.97 15.89
N ARG A 217 17.31 7.12 15.08
CA ARG A 217 17.96 6.48 13.92
C ARG A 217 17.87 7.39 12.70
N PRO A 218 18.90 7.38 11.82
CA PRO A 218 18.78 8.04 10.53
C PRO A 218 17.69 7.35 9.68
N PRO A 219 17.09 8.06 8.71
CA PRO A 219 16.19 7.45 7.74
C PRO A 219 16.86 6.29 7.01
N ASP A 220 16.05 5.33 6.57
CA ASP A 220 16.50 4.19 5.77
C ASP A 220 17.14 4.67 4.46
N PRO A 221 18.22 4.01 3.99
CA PRO A 221 18.84 4.36 2.72
C PRO A 221 17.88 4.07 1.55
N LEU A 222 17.97 4.89 0.50
CA LEU A 222 17.25 4.65 -0.74
C LEU A 222 17.69 3.30 -1.34
N ARG A 223 16.73 2.40 -1.56
CA ARG A 223 16.94 1.12 -2.23
C ARG A 223 16.35 1.16 -3.64
N SER A 224 17.00 0.48 -4.58
CA SER A 224 16.43 0.31 -5.91
C SER A 224 15.24 -0.65 -5.85
N ALA A 225 14.10 -0.23 -6.39
CA ALA A 225 12.96 -1.11 -6.65
C ALA A 225 12.98 -1.70 -8.08
N TYR A 226 13.95 -1.30 -8.91
CA TYR A 226 14.12 -1.84 -10.25
C TYR A 226 14.55 -3.30 -10.19
N PHE A 227 13.83 -4.15 -10.91
CA PHE A 227 14.24 -5.48 -11.31
C PHE A 227 13.77 -5.74 -12.75
N ALA A 228 14.48 -6.57 -13.49
CA ALA A 228 14.13 -6.94 -14.86
C ALA A 228 12.93 -7.90 -14.88
N ALA A 229 11.75 -7.44 -14.45
CA ALA A 229 10.53 -8.24 -14.40
C ALA A 229 10.17 -8.76 -15.80
N PRO A 230 9.72 -10.02 -15.95
CA PRO A 230 9.38 -10.58 -17.26
C PRO A 230 8.41 -9.73 -18.09
N ALA A 231 7.37 -9.18 -17.46
CA ALA A 231 6.43 -8.28 -18.10
C ALA A 231 7.14 -7.01 -18.63
N THR A 232 7.94 -6.35 -17.80
CA THR A 232 8.71 -5.16 -18.20
C THR A 232 9.70 -5.47 -19.33
N VAL A 233 10.37 -6.61 -19.28
CA VAL A 233 11.27 -7.07 -20.35
C VAL A 233 10.50 -7.24 -21.65
N LEU A 234 9.36 -7.94 -21.62
CA LEU A 234 8.50 -8.13 -22.79
C LEU A 234 8.04 -6.81 -23.41
N ASN A 235 7.52 -5.88 -22.60
CA ASN A 235 7.09 -4.56 -23.09
C ASN A 235 8.24 -3.76 -23.70
N LEU A 236 9.44 -3.81 -23.12
CA LEU A 236 10.59 -3.05 -23.62
C LEU A 236 11.17 -3.64 -24.91
N LEU A 237 11.10 -4.96 -25.09
CA LEU A 237 11.58 -5.65 -26.31
C LEU A 237 10.81 -5.22 -27.57
N LYS A 238 9.63 -4.60 -27.43
CA LYS A 238 8.92 -3.98 -28.56
C LYS A 238 9.71 -2.83 -29.21
N PHE A 239 10.58 -2.18 -28.45
CA PHE A 239 11.30 -0.97 -28.88
C PHE A 239 12.82 -1.06 -28.72
N ARG A 240 13.33 -2.13 -28.09
CA ARG A 240 14.73 -2.27 -27.70
C ARG A 240 15.23 -3.67 -28.03
N SER A 241 16.51 -3.77 -28.35
CA SER A 241 17.17 -5.07 -28.48
C SER A 241 17.51 -5.67 -27.11
N VAL A 242 17.81 -6.97 -27.08
CA VAL A 242 18.31 -7.64 -25.87
C VAL A 242 19.61 -6.99 -25.37
N ASP A 243 20.51 -6.60 -26.28
CA ASP A 243 21.77 -5.96 -25.91
C ASP A 243 21.56 -4.56 -25.30
N ASP A 244 20.57 -3.80 -25.79
CA ASP A 244 20.17 -2.53 -25.16
C ASP A 244 19.63 -2.75 -23.73
N LEU A 245 18.90 -3.84 -23.50
CA LEU A 245 18.38 -4.18 -22.17
C LEU A 245 19.49 -4.58 -21.21
N ARG A 246 20.47 -5.38 -21.65
CA ARG A 246 21.66 -5.73 -20.85
C ARG A 246 22.36 -4.47 -20.37
N TYR A 247 22.64 -3.54 -21.30
CA TYR A 247 23.23 -2.25 -20.98
C TYR A 247 22.40 -1.43 -19.98
N THR A 248 21.07 -1.42 -20.13
CA THR A 248 20.15 -0.68 -19.27
C THR A 248 20.13 -1.24 -17.85
N VAL A 249 20.03 -2.57 -17.73
CA VAL A 249 19.98 -3.30 -16.45
C VAL A 249 21.28 -3.12 -15.69
N GLU A 250 22.43 -3.19 -16.36
CA GLU A 250 23.74 -2.90 -15.76
C GLU A 250 23.81 -1.47 -15.21
N ARG A 251 23.28 -0.48 -15.92
CA ARG A 251 23.34 0.93 -15.51
C ARG A 251 22.22 1.36 -14.58
N SER A 252 21.34 0.45 -14.19
CA SER A 252 20.29 0.70 -13.21
C SER A 252 20.86 1.10 -11.83
N LEU A 253 20.03 1.73 -11.00
CA LEU A 253 20.39 2.04 -9.61
C LEU A 253 20.71 0.77 -8.81
N ALA A 254 20.03 -0.35 -9.11
CA ALA A 254 20.34 -1.66 -8.53
C ALA A 254 21.76 -2.11 -8.91
N GLY A 255 22.08 -2.09 -10.21
CA GLY A 255 23.42 -2.43 -10.70
C GLY A 255 24.52 -1.52 -10.15
N PHE A 256 24.22 -0.24 -9.93
CA PHE A 256 25.14 0.67 -9.24
C PHE A 256 25.43 0.23 -7.80
N TYR A 257 24.39 -0.08 -7.02
CA TYR A 257 24.55 -0.54 -5.64
C TYR A 257 25.26 -1.90 -5.55
N ASP A 258 24.92 -2.84 -6.43
CA ASP A 258 25.55 -4.17 -6.47
C ASP A 258 27.04 -4.07 -6.77
N ARG A 259 27.43 -3.27 -7.79
CA ARG A 259 28.85 -2.99 -8.08
C ARG A 259 29.56 -2.30 -6.93
N LYS A 260 28.91 -1.34 -6.26
CA LYS A 260 29.49 -0.66 -5.11
C LYS A 260 29.78 -1.67 -3.99
N ARG A 261 28.82 -2.53 -3.67
CA ARG A 261 28.98 -3.55 -2.64
C ARG A 261 29.99 -4.63 -3.01
N ALA A 262 30.04 -5.05 -4.28
CA ALA A 262 31.05 -5.97 -4.77
C ALA A 262 32.48 -5.43 -4.60
N LYS A 263 32.71 -4.15 -4.91
CA LYS A 263 33.99 -3.48 -4.67
C LYS A 263 34.38 -3.46 -3.19
N GLU A 264 33.41 -3.22 -2.29
CA GLU A 264 33.65 -3.28 -0.85
C GLU A 264 34.05 -4.70 -0.41
N LEU A 265 33.34 -5.73 -0.85
CA LEU A 265 33.66 -7.13 -0.55
C LEU A 265 35.03 -7.55 -1.09
N ARG A 266 35.41 -7.11 -2.30
CA ARG A 266 36.75 -7.35 -2.86
C ARG A 266 37.84 -6.74 -1.97
N ARG A 267 37.67 -5.49 -1.52
CA ARG A 267 38.59 -4.84 -0.57
C ARG A 267 38.66 -5.56 0.78
N GLU A 268 37.52 -6.00 1.32
CA GLU A 268 37.46 -6.80 2.54
C GLU A 268 38.25 -8.11 2.38
N SER A 269 38.10 -8.78 1.23
CA SER A 269 38.83 -10.00 0.88
C SER A 269 40.35 -9.77 0.77
N GLU A 270 40.77 -8.73 0.05
CA GLU A 270 42.18 -8.34 -0.10
C GLU A 270 42.82 -7.99 1.25
N SER A 271 42.09 -7.28 2.13
CA SER A 271 42.54 -6.98 3.48
C SER A 271 42.70 -8.25 4.32
N MET A 272 41.75 -9.19 4.25
CA MET A 272 41.85 -10.47 4.96
C MET A 272 43.02 -11.31 4.44
N GLN A 273 43.27 -11.32 3.13
CA GLN A 273 44.43 -11.99 2.53
C GLN A 273 45.75 -11.38 2.99
N SER A 274 45.85 -10.06 3.00
CA SER A 274 47.04 -9.34 3.44
C SER A 274 47.34 -9.60 4.92
N GLN A 275 46.32 -9.63 5.78
CA GLN A 275 46.45 -10.00 7.19
C GLN A 275 46.92 -11.44 7.38
N LEU A 276 46.40 -12.37 6.58
CA LEU A 276 46.81 -13.78 6.63
C LEU A 276 48.27 -13.97 6.18
N GLN A 277 48.73 -13.19 5.19
CA GLN A 277 50.13 -13.17 4.75
C GLN A 277 51.05 -12.56 5.81
N ALA A 278 50.62 -11.50 6.48
CA ALA A 278 51.40 -10.83 7.52
C ALA A 278 51.50 -11.63 8.83
N ASN A 279 50.46 -12.39 9.19
CA ASN A 279 50.44 -13.20 10.40
C ASN A 279 49.85 -14.59 10.14
N PRO A 280 50.70 -15.61 9.85
CA PRO A 280 50.26 -16.97 9.57
C PRO A 280 49.53 -17.60 10.77
N LEU A 281 48.33 -18.11 10.52
CA LEU A 281 47.48 -18.73 11.55
C LEU A 281 47.67 -20.26 11.64
N PRO A 282 47.33 -20.88 12.78
CA PRO A 282 47.26 -22.34 12.89
C PRO A 282 46.31 -22.96 11.86
N VAL A 283 46.63 -24.16 11.36
CA VAL A 283 45.97 -24.82 10.21
C VAL A 283 44.43 -24.81 10.28
N LYS A 284 43.84 -25.02 11.47
CA LYS A 284 42.38 -25.05 11.65
C LYS A 284 41.73 -23.67 11.48
N GLU A 285 42.40 -22.60 11.91
CA GLU A 285 41.92 -21.22 11.76
C GLU A 285 42.19 -20.70 10.35
N LEU A 286 43.34 -21.03 9.77
CA LEU A 286 43.70 -20.72 8.39
C LEU A 286 42.62 -21.22 7.41
N LYS A 287 42.18 -22.48 7.53
CA LYS A 287 41.08 -23.03 6.71
C LYS A 287 39.76 -22.26 6.84
N LYS A 288 39.44 -21.72 8.04
CA LYS A 288 38.21 -20.94 8.26
C LYS A 288 38.30 -19.58 7.55
N VAL A 289 39.44 -18.90 7.68
CA VAL A 289 39.68 -17.59 7.06
C VAL A 289 39.72 -17.72 5.54
N GLU A 290 40.41 -18.71 5.00
CA GLU A 290 40.41 -19.00 3.55
C GLU A 290 39.00 -19.28 3.01
N LYS A 291 38.19 -20.07 3.74
CA LYS A 291 36.80 -20.32 3.37
C LYS A 291 35.97 -19.03 3.37
N ARG A 292 36.20 -18.14 4.34
CA ARG A 292 35.55 -16.82 4.41
C ARG A 292 35.96 -15.94 3.23
N ILE A 293 37.25 -15.83 2.94
CA ILE A 293 37.79 -15.10 1.77
C ILE A 293 37.14 -15.61 0.48
N ARG A 294 37.17 -16.94 0.24
CA ARG A 294 36.54 -17.55 -0.95
C ARG A 294 35.03 -17.33 -1.02
N ARG A 295 34.35 -17.17 0.12
CA ARG A 295 32.92 -16.84 0.16
C ARG A 295 32.71 -15.37 -0.21
N THR A 296 33.47 -14.46 0.39
CA THR A 296 33.42 -13.02 0.12
C THR A 296 33.69 -12.70 -1.35
N VAL A 297 34.68 -13.34 -1.98
CA VAL A 297 34.97 -13.17 -3.41
C VAL A 297 33.79 -13.66 -4.26
N ARG A 298 33.27 -14.86 -3.98
CA ARG A 298 32.10 -15.38 -4.70
C ARG A 298 30.86 -14.52 -4.54
N ASP A 299 30.63 -13.96 -3.34
CA ASP A 299 29.52 -13.05 -3.09
C ASP A 299 29.69 -11.74 -3.90
N ALA A 300 30.92 -11.24 -4.07
CA ALA A 300 31.21 -10.08 -4.91
C ALA A 300 30.96 -10.36 -6.40
N GLU A 301 31.47 -11.48 -6.93
CA GLU A 301 31.24 -11.92 -8.31
C GLU A 301 29.75 -12.13 -8.58
N ARG A 302 29.02 -12.73 -7.63
CA ARG A 302 27.57 -12.92 -7.72
C ARG A 302 26.83 -11.59 -7.84
N LEU A 303 27.21 -10.57 -7.07
CA LEU A 303 26.59 -9.25 -7.11
C LEU A 303 26.86 -8.55 -8.44
N GLU A 304 28.07 -8.64 -8.97
CA GLU A 304 28.42 -8.01 -10.26
C GLU A 304 27.57 -8.54 -11.43
N LEU A 305 27.24 -9.84 -11.42
CA LEU A 305 26.42 -10.49 -12.44
C LEU A 305 24.94 -10.55 -12.09
N TYR A 306 24.53 -10.13 -10.89
CA TYR A 306 23.19 -10.40 -10.36
C TYR A 306 22.08 -9.87 -11.28
N GLN A 307 22.22 -8.63 -11.72
CA GLN A 307 21.22 -7.97 -12.56
C GLN A 307 21.12 -8.61 -13.96
N GLU A 308 22.25 -8.99 -14.54
CA GLU A 308 22.30 -9.70 -15.82
C GLU A 308 21.65 -11.09 -15.70
N ILE A 309 21.93 -11.83 -14.62
CA ILE A 309 21.29 -13.11 -14.33
C ILE A 309 19.76 -12.96 -14.23
N GLN A 310 19.27 -11.89 -13.57
CA GLN A 310 17.82 -11.64 -13.50
C GLN A 310 17.21 -11.38 -14.89
N LEU A 311 17.89 -10.61 -15.74
CA LEU A 311 17.45 -10.38 -17.11
C LEU A 311 17.42 -11.69 -17.91
N GLU A 312 18.46 -12.52 -17.82
CA GLU A 312 18.52 -13.80 -18.53
C GLU A 312 17.46 -14.79 -18.07
N LEU A 313 17.14 -14.83 -16.78
CA LEU A 313 16.01 -15.61 -16.26
C LEU A 313 14.68 -15.14 -16.88
N SER A 314 14.49 -13.82 -16.98
CA SER A 314 13.32 -13.23 -17.62
C SER A 314 13.23 -13.58 -19.11
N LEU A 315 14.33 -13.42 -19.86
CA LEU A 315 14.39 -13.78 -21.28
C LEU A 315 14.16 -15.27 -21.51
N LYS A 316 14.76 -16.13 -20.68
CA LYS A 316 14.55 -17.58 -20.75
C LYS A 316 13.07 -17.91 -20.56
N GLY A 317 12.43 -17.39 -19.52
CA GLY A 317 11.02 -17.70 -19.28
C GLY A 317 10.09 -17.19 -20.38
N LEU A 318 10.42 -16.06 -21.00
CA LEU A 318 9.68 -15.57 -22.18
C LEU A 318 9.84 -16.51 -23.38
N ARG A 319 11.01 -17.15 -23.56
CA ARG A 319 11.21 -18.19 -24.58
C ARG A 319 10.43 -19.46 -24.26
N ASP A 320 10.48 -19.90 -23.00
CA ASP A 320 9.79 -21.12 -22.54
C ASP A 320 8.27 -20.99 -22.68
N LEU A 321 7.72 -19.77 -22.57
CA LEU A 321 6.30 -19.45 -22.83
C LEU A 321 5.98 -19.12 -24.30
N GLY A 322 6.99 -19.08 -25.19
CA GLY A 322 6.81 -18.82 -26.61
C GLY A 322 6.57 -17.35 -27.00
N HIS A 323 6.87 -16.39 -26.12
CA HIS A 323 6.83 -14.95 -26.45
C HIS A 323 8.10 -14.46 -27.17
N LEU A 324 9.19 -15.21 -27.07
CA LEU A 324 10.50 -14.83 -27.62
C LEU A 324 11.13 -16.05 -28.30
N ASP A 325 11.77 -15.83 -29.45
CA ASP A 325 12.58 -16.85 -30.15
C ASP A 325 14.00 -16.32 -30.46
N GLU A 326 14.71 -16.97 -31.38
CA GLU A 326 16.05 -16.53 -31.82
C GLU A 326 16.04 -15.24 -32.66
N GLN A 327 14.92 -14.95 -33.33
CA GLN A 327 14.75 -13.80 -34.22
C GLN A 327 14.19 -12.57 -33.49
N GLY A 328 13.56 -12.76 -32.33
CA GLY A 328 13.05 -11.69 -31.49
C GLY A 328 11.69 -12.04 -30.90
N LEU A 329 10.81 -11.04 -30.79
CA LEU A 329 9.44 -11.27 -30.35
C LEU A 329 8.70 -12.12 -31.39
N THR A 330 8.08 -13.21 -30.93
CA THR A 330 7.16 -14.00 -31.74
C THR A 330 5.88 -13.20 -32.02
N GLU A 331 4.99 -13.69 -32.89
CA GLU A 331 3.65 -13.09 -33.05
C GLU A 331 2.92 -12.95 -31.71
N LYS A 332 2.96 -14.01 -30.90
CA LYS A 332 2.47 -14.03 -29.50
C LYS A 332 3.12 -12.95 -28.65
N GLY A 333 4.44 -12.84 -28.72
CA GLY A 333 5.20 -11.82 -27.99
C GLY A 333 4.84 -10.39 -28.40
N LEU A 334 4.64 -10.13 -29.69
CA LEU A 334 4.36 -8.81 -30.23
C LEU A 334 3.03 -8.24 -29.72
N TRP A 335 1.95 -9.02 -29.80
CA TRP A 335 0.66 -8.56 -29.28
C TRP A 335 0.61 -8.58 -27.76
N ALA A 336 1.28 -9.54 -27.09
CA ALA A 336 1.32 -9.57 -25.62
C ALA A 336 2.07 -8.36 -25.05
N ALA A 337 3.11 -7.87 -25.75
CA ALA A 337 3.85 -6.66 -25.37
C ALA A 337 3.01 -5.36 -25.44
N GLU A 338 1.80 -5.40 -26.00
CA GLU A 338 0.86 -4.26 -25.97
C GLU A 338 0.09 -4.15 -24.66
N LEU A 339 0.01 -5.25 -23.90
CA LEU A 339 -0.56 -5.27 -22.57
C LEU A 339 0.43 -4.57 -21.63
N CYS A 340 0.08 -3.42 -21.07
CA CYS A 340 0.93 -2.70 -20.12
C CYS A 340 0.35 -2.83 -18.71
N THR A 341 0.43 -4.03 -18.12
CA THR A 341 -0.18 -4.36 -16.83
C THR A 341 0.74 -5.24 -15.95
N SER A 342 0.41 -5.42 -14.67
CA SER A 342 1.05 -6.43 -13.82
C SER A 342 0.71 -7.87 -14.25
N LEU A 343 -0.43 -8.08 -14.92
CA LEU A 343 -0.92 -9.41 -15.30
C LEU A 343 -0.56 -9.84 -16.74
N VAL A 344 0.43 -9.20 -17.38
CA VAL A 344 0.71 -9.37 -18.82
C VAL A 344 0.84 -10.83 -19.23
N LEU A 345 1.67 -11.60 -18.54
CA LEU A 345 1.88 -13.01 -18.88
C LEU A 345 0.61 -13.84 -18.64
N HIS A 346 -0.07 -13.65 -17.51
CA HIS A 346 -1.27 -14.40 -17.17
C HIS A 346 -2.40 -14.14 -18.17
N LEU A 347 -2.61 -12.89 -18.56
CA LEU A 347 -3.61 -12.52 -19.55
C LEU A 347 -3.22 -13.05 -20.93
N ALA A 348 -1.95 -12.94 -21.34
CA ALA A 348 -1.50 -13.44 -22.63
C ALA A 348 -1.62 -14.97 -22.73
N GLU A 349 -1.20 -15.71 -21.71
CA GLU A 349 -1.35 -17.16 -21.66
C GLU A 349 -2.83 -17.58 -21.63
N ALA A 350 -3.69 -16.85 -20.93
CA ALA A 350 -5.13 -17.15 -20.91
C ALA A 350 -5.80 -16.88 -22.28
N ILE A 351 -5.34 -15.87 -23.02
CA ILE A 351 -5.77 -15.62 -24.41
C ILE A 351 -5.31 -16.75 -25.32
N GLU A 352 -4.04 -17.17 -25.22
CA GLU A 352 -3.46 -18.24 -26.04
C GLU A 352 -4.20 -19.57 -25.88
N GLU A 353 -4.59 -19.90 -24.65
CA GLU A 353 -5.39 -21.09 -24.32
C GLU A 353 -6.89 -20.92 -24.64
N GLY A 354 -7.29 -19.75 -25.12
CA GLY A 354 -8.64 -19.43 -25.54
C GLY A 354 -9.67 -19.27 -24.41
N LEU A 355 -9.24 -19.06 -23.15
CA LEU A 355 -10.15 -18.97 -22.01
C LEU A 355 -11.13 -17.78 -22.12
N PHE A 356 -10.72 -16.72 -22.78
CA PHE A 356 -11.46 -15.46 -22.90
C PHE A 356 -12.32 -15.35 -24.17
N PHE A 357 -12.27 -16.33 -25.08
CA PHE A 357 -13.09 -16.33 -26.28
C PHE A 357 -14.51 -16.83 -26.01
N GLU A 358 -15.46 -16.34 -26.80
CA GLU A 358 -16.88 -16.72 -26.73
C GLU A 358 -17.51 -16.50 -25.33
N ARG A 359 -16.99 -15.54 -24.57
CA ARG A 359 -17.50 -15.16 -23.25
C ARG A 359 -18.39 -13.93 -23.32
N SER A 360 -19.38 -13.89 -22.43
CA SER A 360 -20.11 -12.65 -22.16
C SER A 360 -19.22 -11.59 -21.49
N GLU A 361 -19.64 -10.33 -21.51
CA GLU A 361 -18.96 -9.22 -20.85
C GLU A 361 -18.81 -9.48 -19.34
N ASN A 362 -19.84 -10.08 -18.73
CA ASN A 362 -19.84 -10.46 -17.33
C ASN A 362 -18.84 -11.58 -17.03
N GLU A 363 -18.83 -12.67 -17.81
CA GLU A 363 -17.88 -13.77 -17.58
C GLU A 363 -16.43 -13.32 -17.76
N LEU A 364 -16.15 -12.52 -18.80
CA LEU A 364 -14.82 -11.98 -19.03
C LEU A 364 -14.36 -11.10 -17.85
N ALA A 365 -15.21 -10.17 -17.41
CA ALA A 365 -14.91 -9.32 -16.25
C ALA A 365 -14.68 -10.14 -14.97
N CYS A 366 -15.48 -11.18 -14.75
CA CYS A 366 -15.34 -12.08 -13.61
C CYS A 366 -14.01 -12.84 -13.64
N LEU A 367 -13.64 -13.43 -14.78
CA LEU A 367 -12.37 -14.15 -14.93
C LEU A 367 -11.17 -13.23 -14.72
N VAL A 368 -11.15 -12.05 -15.34
CA VAL A 368 -10.08 -11.06 -15.13
C VAL A 368 -10.06 -10.59 -13.68
N GLY A 369 -11.23 -10.37 -13.07
CA GLY A 369 -11.37 -9.98 -11.68
C GLY A 369 -10.86 -11.04 -10.70
N SER A 370 -10.96 -12.32 -11.04
CA SER A 370 -10.47 -13.40 -10.18
C SER A 370 -8.96 -13.38 -9.97
N ILE A 371 -8.19 -12.88 -10.94
CA ILE A 371 -6.72 -12.79 -10.85
C ILE A 371 -6.21 -11.36 -10.61
N ALA A 372 -7.12 -10.38 -10.56
CA ALA A 372 -6.80 -8.98 -10.25
C ALA A 372 -6.74 -8.70 -8.74
N GLY A 373 -7.38 -9.56 -7.93
CA GLY A 373 -7.49 -9.40 -6.49
C GLY A 373 -6.24 -9.79 -5.70
N ASP A 374 -6.22 -9.41 -4.42
CA ASP A 374 -5.17 -9.75 -3.48
C ASP A 374 -5.68 -10.85 -2.51
N GLY A 375 -5.02 -12.01 -2.45
CA GLY A 375 -5.48 -13.17 -1.64
C GLY A 375 -5.58 -12.94 -0.12
N HIS A 376 -4.93 -11.89 0.41
CA HIS A 376 -5.02 -11.52 1.84
C HIS A 376 -6.24 -10.64 2.17
N ARG A 377 -7.08 -10.32 1.18
CA ARG A 377 -8.31 -9.53 1.36
C ARG A 377 -9.53 -10.43 1.34
N ASN A 378 -10.59 -9.95 1.97
CA ASN A 378 -11.89 -10.61 1.93
C ASN A 378 -12.72 -10.04 0.78
N TYR A 379 -13.32 -10.94 0.01
CA TYR A 379 -14.21 -10.62 -1.11
C TYR A 379 -15.60 -11.23 -0.88
N PHE A 380 -16.55 -10.87 -1.73
CA PHE A 380 -17.94 -11.29 -1.60
C PHE A 380 -18.10 -12.77 -1.92
N SER A 381 -18.75 -13.54 -1.03
CA SER A 381 -18.87 -15.00 -1.12
C SER A 381 -20.28 -15.54 -0.79
N LEU A 382 -21.33 -14.71 -0.94
CA LEU A 382 -22.71 -15.04 -0.50
C LEU A 382 -23.62 -15.61 -1.61
N ALA A 383 -23.11 -15.81 -2.82
CA ALA A 383 -23.88 -16.27 -3.98
C ALA A 383 -23.05 -17.27 -4.82
N PRO A 384 -23.71 -18.13 -5.63
CA PRO A 384 -22.99 -18.98 -6.57
C PRO A 384 -22.27 -18.14 -7.62
N ASN A 385 -21.10 -18.61 -8.07
CA ASN A 385 -20.35 -17.92 -9.10
C ASN A 385 -21.01 -18.11 -10.48
N PRO A 386 -21.19 -17.03 -11.28
CA PRO A 386 -21.71 -17.16 -12.65
C PRO A 386 -20.72 -17.84 -13.60
N VAL A 387 -19.42 -17.83 -13.28
CA VAL A 387 -18.38 -18.45 -14.11
C VAL A 387 -18.28 -19.94 -13.74
N PRO A 388 -18.27 -20.85 -14.73
CA PRO A 388 -18.10 -22.28 -14.50
C PRO A 388 -16.79 -22.59 -13.77
N LYS A 389 -16.83 -23.60 -12.88
CA LYS A 389 -15.67 -24.02 -12.09
C LYS A 389 -14.49 -24.42 -12.98
N GLU A 390 -14.79 -25.04 -14.12
CA GLU A 390 -13.82 -25.49 -15.11
C GLU A 390 -12.98 -24.32 -15.65
N ALA A 391 -13.58 -23.14 -15.82
CA ALA A 391 -12.86 -21.96 -16.29
C ALA A 391 -11.87 -21.43 -15.25
N PHE A 392 -12.21 -21.49 -13.95
CA PHE A 392 -11.26 -21.17 -12.88
C PHE A 392 -10.12 -22.17 -12.82
N GLN A 393 -10.38 -23.47 -12.98
CA GLN A 393 -9.35 -24.52 -13.00
C GLN A 393 -8.39 -24.36 -14.18
N SER A 394 -8.90 -24.01 -15.37
CA SER A 394 -8.05 -23.68 -16.51
C SER A 394 -7.20 -22.45 -16.24
N LEU A 395 -7.75 -21.43 -15.58
CA LEU A 395 -7.01 -20.22 -15.25
C LEU A 395 -5.94 -20.48 -14.16
N GLU A 396 -6.23 -21.33 -13.18
CA GLU A 396 -5.27 -21.81 -12.19
C GLU A 396 -4.10 -22.52 -12.88
N THR A 397 -4.39 -23.38 -13.86
CA THR A 397 -3.36 -24.06 -14.66
C THR A 397 -2.45 -23.06 -15.39
N VAL A 398 -3.01 -21.97 -15.91
CA VAL A 398 -2.24 -20.88 -16.53
C VAL A 398 -1.35 -20.17 -15.52
N VAL A 399 -1.90 -19.80 -14.35
CA VAL A 399 -1.15 -19.14 -13.27
C VAL A 399 0.01 -20.02 -12.79
N GLU A 400 -0.24 -21.30 -12.53
CA GLU A 400 0.77 -22.26 -12.11
C GLU A 400 1.85 -22.45 -13.16
N ARG A 401 1.49 -22.53 -14.45
CA ARG A 401 2.46 -22.64 -15.55
C ARG A 401 3.39 -21.42 -15.60
N VAL A 402 2.83 -20.21 -15.54
CA VAL A 402 3.63 -18.97 -15.54
C VAL A 402 4.56 -18.95 -14.34
N GLN A 403 4.07 -19.28 -13.14
CA GLN A 403 4.88 -19.32 -11.93
C GLN A 403 6.00 -20.37 -11.99
N HIS A 404 5.71 -21.56 -12.55
CA HIS A 404 6.67 -22.65 -12.68
C HIS A 404 7.87 -22.27 -13.54
N VAL A 405 7.64 -21.59 -14.67
CA VAL A 405 8.70 -21.15 -15.60
C VAL A 405 9.76 -20.27 -14.92
N TYR A 406 9.34 -19.41 -13.98
CA TYR A 406 10.24 -18.49 -13.29
C TYR A 406 10.73 -18.99 -11.92
N ASN A 407 10.32 -20.19 -11.49
CA ASN A 407 10.63 -20.75 -10.18
C ASN A 407 10.26 -19.80 -9.01
N GLY A 408 9.16 -19.06 -9.16
CA GLY A 408 8.74 -18.05 -8.20
C GLY A 408 7.79 -17.00 -8.80
N PRO A 409 7.36 -16.01 -8.00
CA PRO A 409 6.44 -14.98 -8.47
C PRO A 409 7.11 -14.09 -9.52
N THR A 410 6.37 -13.80 -10.59
CA THR A 410 6.83 -12.91 -11.69
C THR A 410 6.58 -11.43 -11.40
N THR A 411 5.85 -11.14 -10.32
CA THR A 411 5.55 -9.79 -9.84
C THR A 411 5.93 -9.64 -8.37
N ALA A 412 5.69 -8.45 -7.80
CA ALA A 412 5.93 -8.21 -6.37
C ALA A 412 5.06 -9.06 -5.44
N SER A 413 3.95 -9.61 -5.95
CA SER A 413 3.05 -10.51 -5.23
C SER A 413 2.79 -11.80 -6.02
N GLU A 414 2.51 -12.87 -5.29
CA GLU A 414 1.99 -14.11 -5.88
C GLU A 414 0.58 -13.85 -6.40
N ILE A 415 0.29 -14.36 -7.60
CA ILE A 415 -1.01 -14.23 -8.24
C ILE A 415 -1.76 -15.52 -7.97
N GLU A 416 -3.01 -15.38 -7.53
CA GLU A 416 -3.89 -16.48 -7.19
C GLU A 416 -5.21 -16.28 -7.93
N VAL A 417 -5.91 -17.37 -8.21
CA VAL A 417 -7.27 -17.31 -8.76
C VAL A 417 -8.25 -17.21 -7.59
N LEU A 418 -9.02 -16.12 -7.55
CA LEU A 418 -9.93 -15.78 -6.46
C LEU A 418 -11.39 -15.77 -6.95
N PRO A 419 -12.13 -16.90 -6.84
CA PRO A 419 -13.54 -16.95 -7.21
C PRO A 419 -14.42 -15.91 -6.49
N ASP A 420 -14.10 -15.58 -5.23
CA ASP A 420 -14.83 -14.53 -4.49
C ASP A 420 -14.57 -13.13 -5.08
N GLY A 421 -13.38 -12.92 -5.66
CA GLY A 421 -13.08 -11.71 -6.43
C GLY A 421 -13.96 -11.61 -7.68
N ALA A 422 -14.08 -12.69 -8.44
CA ALA A 422 -15.00 -12.78 -9.57
C ALA A 422 -16.45 -12.47 -9.15
N LEU A 423 -16.91 -13.05 -8.03
CA LEU A 423 -18.26 -12.82 -7.55
C LEU A 423 -18.49 -11.38 -7.08
N THR A 424 -17.48 -10.72 -6.50
CA THR A 424 -17.52 -9.30 -6.15
C THR A 424 -17.74 -8.43 -7.40
N VAL A 425 -17.00 -8.72 -8.47
CA VAL A 425 -17.14 -8.04 -9.77
C VAL A 425 -18.52 -8.30 -10.37
N HIS A 426 -18.98 -9.54 -10.39
CA HIS A 426 -20.33 -9.92 -10.85
C HIS A 426 -21.43 -9.14 -10.12
N THR A 427 -21.36 -9.13 -8.79
CA THR A 427 -22.35 -8.47 -7.92
C THR A 427 -22.38 -6.97 -8.20
N TRP A 428 -21.21 -6.35 -8.40
CA TRP A 428 -21.16 -4.95 -8.81
C TRP A 428 -21.78 -4.72 -10.18
N MET A 429 -21.51 -5.56 -11.19
CA MET A 429 -22.07 -5.38 -12.54
C MET A 429 -23.61 -5.41 -12.56
N HIS A 430 -24.23 -6.14 -11.63
CA HIS A 430 -25.68 -6.31 -11.54
C HIS A 430 -26.36 -5.40 -10.50
N ALA A 431 -25.59 -4.69 -9.69
CA ALA A 431 -26.16 -3.75 -8.72
C ALA A 431 -26.87 -2.57 -9.43
N GLU A 432 -27.87 -1.97 -8.79
CA GLU A 432 -28.52 -0.78 -9.34
C GLU A 432 -27.63 0.46 -9.19
N ASN A 433 -26.95 0.57 -8.04
CA ASN A 433 -26.11 1.69 -7.64
C ASN A 433 -25.13 1.25 -6.54
N TRP A 434 -24.24 2.15 -6.12
CA TRP A 434 -23.25 1.83 -5.10
C TRP A 434 -23.84 1.62 -3.71
N SER A 435 -24.94 2.29 -3.34
CA SER A 435 -25.57 2.12 -2.02
C SER A 435 -26.13 0.70 -1.83
N SER A 436 -26.81 0.16 -2.85
CA SER A 436 -27.29 -1.23 -2.82
C SER A 436 -26.15 -2.24 -2.76
N PHE A 437 -25.07 -2.00 -3.51
CA PHE A 437 -23.85 -2.83 -3.45
C PHE A 437 -23.14 -2.76 -2.10
N SER A 438 -22.93 -1.55 -1.57
CA SER A 438 -22.35 -1.27 -0.25
C SER A 438 -23.07 -2.03 0.86
N SER A 439 -24.40 -2.06 0.82
CA SER A 439 -25.22 -2.80 1.78
C SER A 439 -24.91 -4.31 1.78
N LEU A 440 -24.73 -4.90 0.59
CA LEU A 440 -24.32 -6.30 0.45
C LEU A 440 -22.89 -6.54 0.96
N LEU A 441 -21.95 -5.63 0.65
CA LEU A 441 -20.57 -5.73 1.15
C LEU A 441 -20.52 -5.69 2.68
N LYS A 442 -21.30 -4.80 3.31
CA LYS A 442 -21.42 -4.71 4.78
C LYS A 442 -21.93 -6.01 5.39
N LEU A 443 -22.95 -6.64 4.80
CA LEU A 443 -23.45 -7.95 5.24
C LEU A 443 -22.40 -9.05 5.09
N ALA A 444 -21.58 -9.00 4.05
CA ALA A 444 -20.48 -9.94 3.80
C ALA A 444 -19.20 -9.65 4.60
N GLY A 445 -19.14 -8.53 5.35
CA GLY A 445 -17.93 -8.11 6.06
C GLY A 445 -16.79 -7.68 5.13
N VAL A 446 -17.09 -7.25 3.91
CA VAL A 446 -16.14 -6.77 2.91
C VAL A 446 -15.99 -5.26 3.01
N ALA A 447 -14.75 -4.76 3.00
CA ALA A 447 -14.49 -3.33 3.01
C ALA A 447 -14.77 -2.72 1.63
N GLU A 448 -15.52 -1.62 1.58
CA GLU A 448 -15.91 -0.95 0.33
C GLU A 448 -14.70 -0.54 -0.52
N GLY A 449 -13.64 -0.03 0.12
CA GLY A 449 -12.40 0.35 -0.57
C GLY A 449 -11.66 -0.83 -1.20
N ASP A 450 -11.80 -2.04 -0.65
CA ASP A 450 -11.17 -3.24 -1.20
C ASP A 450 -11.93 -3.76 -2.42
N ALA A 451 -13.27 -3.72 -2.38
CA ALA A 451 -14.12 -4.01 -3.54
C ALA A 451 -13.91 -2.98 -4.65
N ALA A 452 -13.91 -1.69 -4.32
CA ALA A 452 -13.64 -0.60 -5.27
C ALA A 452 -12.29 -0.78 -5.96
N ARG A 453 -11.23 -1.08 -5.19
CA ARG A 453 -9.88 -1.34 -5.73
C ARG A 453 -9.90 -2.51 -6.71
N LEU A 454 -10.50 -3.64 -6.33
CA LEU A 454 -10.61 -4.81 -7.20
C LEU A 454 -11.31 -4.47 -8.52
N ILE A 455 -12.44 -3.77 -8.45
CA ILE A 455 -13.23 -3.39 -9.63
C ILE A 455 -12.42 -2.45 -10.54
N THR A 456 -11.76 -1.43 -9.99
CA THR A 456 -10.92 -0.51 -10.77
C THR A 456 -9.73 -1.24 -11.41
N GLN A 457 -9.04 -2.12 -10.67
CA GLN A 457 -7.95 -2.93 -11.24
C GLN A 457 -8.43 -3.85 -12.35
N THR A 458 -9.60 -4.47 -12.18
CA THR A 458 -10.24 -5.30 -13.22
C THR A 458 -10.53 -4.45 -14.47
N ALA A 459 -11.09 -3.26 -14.30
CA ALA A 459 -11.36 -2.33 -15.39
C ALA A 459 -10.08 -1.85 -16.10
N ASP A 460 -8.98 -1.66 -15.38
CA ASP A 460 -7.67 -1.32 -15.95
C ASP A 460 -7.10 -2.46 -16.80
N HIS A 461 -7.28 -3.71 -16.35
CA HIS A 461 -6.87 -4.89 -17.12
C HIS A 461 -7.75 -5.09 -18.36
N LEU A 462 -9.07 -4.93 -18.24
CA LEU A 462 -9.99 -4.92 -19.39
C LEU A 462 -9.65 -3.78 -20.36
N HIS A 463 -9.21 -2.63 -19.86
CA HIS A 463 -8.72 -1.56 -20.72
C HIS A 463 -7.51 -2.00 -21.54
N GLN A 464 -6.53 -2.70 -20.95
CA GLN A 464 -5.40 -3.24 -21.72
C GLN A 464 -5.86 -4.26 -22.78
N LEU A 465 -6.79 -5.15 -22.45
CA LEU A 465 -7.37 -6.10 -23.41
C LEU A 465 -8.09 -5.39 -24.56
N SER A 466 -8.80 -4.29 -24.28
CA SER A 466 -9.51 -3.50 -25.30
C SER A 466 -8.61 -2.82 -26.34
N ARG A 467 -7.29 -2.80 -26.10
CA ARG A 467 -6.29 -2.23 -27.02
C ARG A 467 -5.85 -3.23 -28.08
N LEU A 468 -6.08 -4.53 -27.89
CA LEU A 468 -5.71 -5.61 -28.82
C LEU A 468 -6.61 -5.66 -30.07
N ARG A 469 -6.96 -4.51 -30.65
CA ARG A 469 -7.96 -4.40 -31.74
C ARG A 469 -7.50 -5.05 -33.05
N GLU A 470 -6.19 -5.06 -33.29
CA GLU A 470 -5.62 -5.62 -34.51
C GLU A 470 -5.46 -7.15 -34.40
N SER A 471 -4.97 -7.63 -33.26
CA SER A 471 -4.73 -9.07 -33.03
C SER A 471 -5.97 -9.85 -32.60
N HIS A 472 -6.84 -9.25 -31.78
CA HIS A 472 -7.96 -9.93 -31.09
C HIS A 472 -9.22 -9.04 -31.07
N PRO A 473 -9.80 -8.70 -32.24
CA PRO A 473 -10.84 -7.67 -32.36
C PRO A 473 -12.12 -7.96 -31.54
N ASP A 474 -12.60 -9.21 -31.53
CA ASP A 474 -13.81 -9.57 -30.79
C ASP A 474 -13.60 -9.48 -29.28
N LEU A 475 -12.48 -10.02 -28.77
CA LEU A 475 -12.10 -9.89 -27.36
C LEU A 475 -11.94 -8.42 -26.96
N ALA A 476 -11.31 -7.61 -27.82
CA ALA A 476 -11.11 -6.19 -27.56
C ALA A 476 -12.45 -5.44 -27.44
N ARG A 477 -13.46 -5.80 -28.24
CA ARG A 477 -14.82 -5.26 -28.14
C ARG A 477 -15.49 -5.68 -26.83
N THR A 478 -15.51 -6.97 -26.51
CA THR A 478 -16.12 -7.48 -25.26
C THR A 478 -15.46 -6.87 -24.03
N ALA A 479 -14.13 -6.71 -24.03
CA ALA A 479 -13.39 -6.08 -22.95
C ALA A 479 -13.73 -4.58 -22.79
N TYR A 480 -13.92 -3.87 -23.90
CA TYR A 480 -14.35 -2.47 -23.90
C TYR A 480 -15.75 -2.31 -23.28
N GLU A 481 -16.69 -3.17 -23.68
CA GLU A 481 -18.07 -3.17 -23.18
C GLU A 481 -18.12 -3.54 -21.68
N ALA A 482 -17.42 -4.61 -21.29
CA ALA A 482 -17.28 -5.01 -19.88
C ALA A 482 -16.71 -3.90 -19.00
N ARG A 483 -15.66 -3.21 -19.48
CA ARG A 483 -15.09 -2.03 -18.79
C ARG A 483 -16.13 -0.93 -18.60
N GLY A 484 -16.94 -0.66 -19.63
CA GLY A 484 -18.01 0.35 -19.57
C GLY A 484 -19.07 0.06 -18.51
N ILE A 485 -19.39 -1.22 -18.29
CA ILE A 485 -20.33 -1.65 -17.23
C ILE A 485 -19.73 -1.43 -15.83
N LEU A 486 -18.43 -1.71 -15.65
CA LEU A 486 -17.76 -1.57 -14.36
C LEU A 486 -17.54 -0.11 -13.94
N LEU A 487 -17.12 0.75 -14.88
CA LEU A 487 -16.74 2.14 -14.62
C LEU A 487 -17.95 3.07 -14.68
N ARG A 488 -18.84 2.90 -13.71
CA ARG A 488 -19.95 3.80 -13.42
C ARG A 488 -19.78 4.41 -12.02
N PRO A 489 -20.48 5.51 -11.71
CA PRO A 489 -20.40 6.15 -10.41
C PRO A 489 -20.53 5.15 -9.24
N PRO A 490 -19.71 5.30 -8.18
CA PRO A 490 -18.69 6.34 -7.98
C PRO A 490 -17.30 5.99 -8.51
N LEU A 491 -17.14 4.86 -9.21
CA LEU A 491 -15.86 4.39 -9.75
C LEU A 491 -15.53 4.97 -11.13
N SER A 492 -16.30 5.95 -11.60
CA SER A 492 -16.08 6.59 -12.90
C SER A 492 -14.78 7.40 -12.92
N ASP A 493 -14.14 7.46 -14.10
CA ASP A 493 -12.88 8.17 -14.36
C ASP A 493 -12.94 9.69 -14.07
N SER A 494 -14.13 10.24 -13.81
CA SER A 494 -14.41 11.67 -13.59
C SER A 494 -13.76 12.27 -12.35
N LEU A 495 -13.40 11.46 -11.35
CA LEU A 495 -12.77 11.95 -10.11
C LEU A 495 -11.24 12.08 -10.20
N ILE A 496 -10.61 11.50 -11.23
CA ILE A 496 -9.14 11.43 -11.38
C ILE A 496 -8.60 12.64 -12.16
N THR A 497 -9.47 13.39 -12.84
CA THR A 497 -9.09 14.46 -13.79
C THR A 497 -9.29 15.89 -13.28
N SER A 498 -9.65 16.10 -12.00
CA SER A 498 -9.93 17.43 -11.42
C SER A 498 -8.85 17.93 -10.46
#